data_AF-A0A7C4HJD4-F1
#
_entry.id   AF-A0A7C4HJD4-F1
#
_cell.length_a   1.000
_cell.length_b   1.000
_cell.length_c   1.000
_cell.angle_alpha   90.00
_cell.angle_beta   90.00
_cell.angle_gamma   90.00
#
_symmetry.space_group_name_H-M   'P 1'
#
loop_
_entity.id
_entity.type
_entity.pdbx_description
1 polymer ?
#
loop_
_entity_poly.entity_id
_entity_poly.type
_entity_poly.pdbx_seq_one_letter_code
_entity_poly.pdbx_strand_id
1 'polypeptide(L)'
;MSYGNVRKLLLELKKKAGINKPVNPHAFRHASVTYFSKYLNDSLLKKRFGWVKDTNMLAIYEHLDGKDLDEAILKLHGVKQEEMKEIK
;
A
#
# COMPACT_ATOMS: atom_id res chain seq x y z
N MET A 1 -10.77 17.70 -14.71
CA MET A 1 -10.76 16.28 -15.15
C MET A 1 -11.91 15.56 -14.45
N SER A 2 -12.86 14.97 -15.18
CA SER A 2 -14.04 14.33 -14.55
C SER A 2 -13.71 12.91 -14.06
N TYR A 3 -14.46 12.40 -13.08
CA TYR A 3 -14.33 11.02 -12.59
C TYR A 3 -14.44 9.99 -13.73
N GLY A 4 -15.36 10.21 -14.67
CA GLY A 4 -15.54 9.36 -15.85
C GLY A 4 -14.29 9.27 -16.71
N ASN A 5 -13.59 10.39 -16.92
CA ASN A 5 -12.37 10.43 -17.72
C ASN A 5 -11.22 9.67 -17.05
N VAL A 6 -11.04 9.85 -15.73
CA VAL A 6 -10.03 9.11 -14.95
C VAL A 6 -10.32 7.62 -14.98
N ARG A 7 -11.59 7.23 -14.79
CA ARG A 7 -11.98 5.83 -14.84
C ARG A 7 -11.74 5.20 -16.21
N LYS A 8 -12.03 5.94 -17.30
CA LYS A 8 -11.75 5.47 -18.67
C LYS A 8 -10.25 5.27 -18.89
N LEU A 9 -9.42 6.24 -18.49
CA LEU A 9 -7.97 6.13 -18.55
C LEU A 9 -7.45 4.89 -17.81
N LEU A 10 -7.91 4.67 -16.58
CA LEU A 10 -7.51 3.51 -15.78
C LEU A 10 -7.87 2.16 -16.44
N LEU A 11 -9.02 2.08 -17.12
CA LEU A 11 -9.43 0.88 -17.83
C LEU A 11 -8.60 0.64 -19.10
N GLU A 12 -8.21 1.68 -19.81
CA GLU A 12 -7.29 1.55 -20.94
C GLU A 12 -5.92 1.09 -20.49
N LEU A 13 -5.39 1.66 -19.41
CA LEU A 13 -4.13 1.22 -18.79
C LEU A 13 -4.22 -0.22 -18.32
N LYS A 14 -5.33 -0.65 -17.71
CA LYS A 14 -5.58 -2.05 -17.33
C LYS A 14 -5.41 -3.00 -18.52
N LYS A 15 -6.03 -2.66 -19.66
CA LYS A 15 -5.94 -3.47 -20.89
C LYS A 15 -4.51 -3.53 -21.42
N LYS A 16 -3.82 -2.39 -21.48
CA LYS A 16 -2.42 -2.31 -21.95
C LYS A 16 -1.47 -3.11 -21.06
N ALA A 17 -1.69 -3.09 -19.75
CA ALA A 17 -0.87 -3.80 -18.77
C ALA A 17 -1.22 -5.31 -18.63
N GLY A 18 -2.24 -5.81 -19.33
CA GLY A 18 -2.65 -7.22 -19.23
C GLY A 18 -3.16 -7.63 -17.84
N ILE A 19 -3.66 -6.69 -17.04
CA ILE A 19 -4.09 -6.96 -15.67
C ILE A 19 -5.52 -7.49 -15.67
N ASN A 20 -5.75 -8.66 -15.07
CA ASN A 20 -7.10 -9.22 -14.92
C ASN A 20 -7.88 -8.63 -13.74
N LYS A 21 -7.18 -8.20 -12.68
CA LYS A 21 -7.78 -7.64 -11.46
C LYS A 21 -8.60 -6.37 -11.74
N PRO A 22 -9.66 -6.07 -10.97
CA PRO A 22 -10.38 -4.80 -11.08
C PRO A 22 -9.44 -3.60 -10.83
N VAL A 23 -9.41 -2.65 -11.76
CA VAL A 23 -8.61 -1.43 -11.65
C VAL A 23 -9.57 -0.25 -11.50
N ASN A 24 -9.57 0.36 -10.31
CA ASN A 24 -10.38 1.52 -9.98
C ASN A 24 -9.62 2.41 -8.97
N PRO A 25 -10.01 3.68 -8.77
CA PRO A 25 -9.31 4.58 -7.85
C PRO A 25 -9.21 4.04 -6.41
N HIS A 26 -10.22 3.30 -5.94
CA HIS A 26 -10.22 2.70 -4.61
C HIS A 26 -9.15 1.60 -4.48
N ALA A 27 -8.96 0.77 -5.50
CA ALA A 27 -7.91 -0.24 -5.54
C ALA A 27 -6.50 0.38 -5.47
N PHE A 28 -6.26 1.50 -6.17
CA PHE A 28 -5.00 2.23 -6.05
C PHE A 28 -4.81 2.86 -4.67
N ARG A 29 -5.88 3.39 -4.07
CA ARG A 29 -5.83 3.90 -2.71
C ARG A 29 -5.44 2.79 -1.74
N HIS A 30 -6.07 1.62 -1.81
CA HIS A 30 -5.73 0.45 -1.00
C HIS A 30 -4.27 0.04 -1.18
N ALA A 31 -3.82 -0.14 -2.43
CA ALA A 31 -2.44 -0.50 -2.72
C ALA A 31 -1.44 0.54 -2.18
N SER A 32 -1.79 1.83 -2.27
CA SER A 32 -0.95 2.89 -1.71
C SER A 32 -0.88 2.82 -0.19
N VAL A 33 -2.00 2.62 0.51
CA VAL A 33 -1.99 2.47 1.98
C VAL A 33 -1.14 1.28 2.39
N THR A 34 -1.35 0.12 1.79
CA THR A 34 -0.56 -1.10 2.02
C THR A 34 0.94 -0.89 1.77
N TYR A 35 1.30 -0.09 0.77
CA TYR A 35 2.70 0.23 0.51
C TYR A 35 3.26 1.14 1.61
N PHE A 36 2.54 2.21 1.96
CA PHE A 36 3.00 3.18 2.95
C PHE A 36 2.94 2.65 4.39
N SER A 37 2.11 1.65 4.69
CA SER A 37 2.02 1.08 6.04
C SER A 37 3.32 0.41 6.48
N LYS A 38 4.14 -0.04 5.54
CA LYS A 38 5.48 -0.58 5.81
C LYS A 38 6.49 0.48 6.27
N TYR A 39 6.21 1.75 6.02
CA TYR A 39 7.18 2.86 6.21
C TYR A 39 6.70 3.93 7.19
N LEU A 40 5.39 4.05 7.39
CA LEU A 40 4.77 5.13 8.15
C LEU A 40 4.00 4.57 9.33
N ASN A 41 4.14 5.22 10.48
CA ASN A 41 3.27 4.94 11.63
C ASN A 41 1.82 5.39 11.37
N ASP A 42 0.91 4.85 12.18
CA ASP A 42 -0.53 5.08 12.13
C ASP A 42 -0.94 6.55 12.06
N SER A 43 -0.29 7.40 12.86
CA SER A 43 -0.61 8.84 12.91
C SER A 43 -0.24 9.54 11.59
N LEU A 44 0.92 9.20 11.02
CA LEU A 44 1.38 9.71 9.72
C LEU A 44 0.53 9.16 8.57
N LEU A 45 0.15 7.88 8.61
CA LEU A 45 -0.78 7.30 7.63
C LEU A 45 -2.13 8.02 7.64
N LYS A 46 -2.73 8.21 8.82
CA LYS A 46 -4.01 8.94 8.95
C LYS A 46 -3.90 10.34 8.37
N LYS A 47 -2.82 11.07 8.69
CA LYS A 47 -2.57 12.41 8.14
C LYS A 47 -2.39 12.40 6.62
N ARG A 48 -1.59 11.46 6.09
CA ARG A 48 -1.30 11.34 4.64
C ARG A 48 -2.56 11.02 3.84
N PHE A 49 -3.41 10.14 4.36
CA PHE A 49 -4.62 9.67 3.66
C PHE A 49 -5.87 10.50 3.99
N GLY A 50 -5.76 11.52 4.85
CA GLY A 50 -6.87 12.40 5.21
C GLY A 50 -7.92 11.71 6.07
N TRP A 51 -7.53 10.73 6.87
CA TRP A 51 -8.43 10.04 7.77
C TRP A 51 -8.56 10.77 9.11
N VAL A 52 -9.75 10.65 9.71
CA VAL A 52 -10.01 11.09 11.09
C VAL A 52 -9.20 10.24 12.06
N LYS A 53 -8.74 10.84 13.16
CA LYS A 53 -7.90 10.18 14.17
C LYS A 53 -8.52 8.89 14.70
N ASP A 54 -9.84 8.85 14.89
CA ASP A 54 -10.55 7.71 15.47
C ASP A 54 -11.03 6.69 14.42
N THR A 55 -10.42 6.70 13.22
CA THR A 55 -10.77 5.73 12.19
C THR A 55 -10.24 4.33 12.49
N ASN A 56 -11.09 3.32 12.27
CA ASN A 56 -10.70 1.90 12.25
C ASN A 56 -10.11 1.47 10.90
N MET A 57 -9.89 2.39 9.97
CA MET A 57 -9.38 2.08 8.63
C MET A 57 -8.00 1.43 8.63
N LEU A 58 -7.19 1.62 9.68
CA LEU A 58 -5.87 0.98 9.79
C LEU A 58 -5.94 -0.50 10.13
N ALA A 59 -6.98 -0.95 10.84
CA ALA A 59 -7.14 -2.36 11.21
C ALA A 59 -7.18 -3.27 9.98
N ILE A 60 -7.65 -2.77 8.82
CA ILE A 60 -7.67 -3.48 7.54
C ILE A 60 -6.25 -3.80 7.02
N TYR A 61 -5.23 -3.07 7.48
CA TYR A 61 -3.85 -3.14 6.99
C TYR A 61 -2.84 -3.58 8.05
N GLU A 62 -3.22 -3.60 9.32
CA GLU A 62 -2.39 -4.02 10.46
C GLU A 62 -1.85 -5.46 10.29
N HIS A 63 -2.59 -6.32 9.60
CA HIS A 63 -2.20 -7.73 9.38
C HIS A 63 -0.98 -7.89 8.45
N LEU A 64 -0.65 -6.85 7.67
CA LEU A 64 0.56 -6.84 6.83
C LEU A 64 1.83 -6.73 7.66
N ASP A 65 1.73 -6.17 8.87
CA ASP A 65 2.85 -5.92 9.78
C ASP A 65 3.35 -7.23 10.42
N GLY A 66 2.53 -8.27 10.56
CA GLY A 66 2.98 -9.52 11.19
C GLY A 66 4.12 -10.22 10.44
N LYS A 67 4.06 -10.26 9.11
CA LYS A 67 5.12 -10.89 8.29
C LYS A 67 6.35 -10.00 8.15
N ASP A 68 6.16 -8.69 8.10
CA ASP A 68 7.25 -7.71 8.04
C ASP A 68 7.95 -7.56 9.42
N LEU A 69 7.23 -7.73 10.53
CA LEU A 69 7.75 -7.83 11.90
C LEU A 69 8.59 -9.09 12.07
N ASP A 70 8.10 -10.25 11.61
CA ASP A 70 8.89 -11.48 11.61
C ASP A 70 10.19 -11.30 10.80
N GLU A 71 10.13 -10.63 9.65
CA GLU A 71 11.33 -10.29 8.87
C GLU A 71 12.25 -9.28 9.56
N ALA A 72 11.70 -8.28 10.26
CA ALA A 72 12.47 -7.32 11.04
C ALA A 72 13.14 -7.97 12.26
N ILE A 73 12.45 -8.89 12.96
CA ILE A 73 12.98 -9.68 14.07
C ILE A 73 14.07 -10.62 13.56
N LEU A 74 13.84 -11.33 12.45
CA LEU A 74 14.85 -12.19 11.83
C LEU A 74 16.08 -11.41 11.36
N LYS A 75 15.91 -10.16 10.90
CA LYS A 75 17.02 -9.24 10.61
C LYS A 75 17.77 -8.81 11.88
N LEU A 76 17.05 -8.42 12.93
CA LEU A 76 17.63 -8.05 14.22
C LEU A 76 18.48 -9.18 14.81
N HIS A 77 18.04 -10.42 14.64
CA HIS A 77 18.76 -11.62 15.10
C HIS A 77 19.78 -12.16 14.06
N GLY A 78 20.04 -11.43 12.97
CA GLY A 78 21.09 -11.78 12.00
C GLY A 78 20.80 -12.99 11.11
N VAL A 79 19.54 -13.45 11.04
CA VAL A 79 19.12 -14.63 10.28
C VAL A 79 18.82 -14.29 8.80
N LYS A 80 18.52 -13.03 8.48
CA LYS A 80 18.30 -12.55 7.11
C LYS A 80 19.21 -11.35 6.80
N GLN A 81 20.05 -11.46 5.77
CA GLN A 81 20.81 -10.32 5.21
C GLN A 81 19.85 -9.38 4.46
N GLU A 82 20.13 -8.08 4.54
CA GLU A 82 19.37 -7.05 3.83
C GLU A 82 19.52 -7.20 2.31
N GLU A 83 18.48 -7.68 1.64
CA GLU A 83 18.31 -7.36 0.22
C GLU A 83 17.92 -5.88 0.14
N MET A 84 18.93 -5.02 -0.01
CA MET A 84 18.73 -3.66 -0.51
C MET A 84 18.07 -3.75 -1.88
N LYS A 85 16.75 -3.59 -1.93
CA LYS A 85 16.05 -3.38 -3.20
C LYS A 85 16.48 -2.02 -3.73
N GLU A 86 17.47 -2.03 -4.62
CA GLU A 86 17.84 -0.87 -5.43
C GLU A 86 16.57 -0.34 -6.12
N ILE A 87 16.22 0.89 -5.80
CA ILE A 87 15.20 1.65 -6.51
C ILE A 87 15.87 2.13 -7.79
N LYS A 88 15.53 1.52 -8.92
CA LYS A 88 15.98 1.91 -10.26
C LYS A 88 14.99 2.87 -10.90
#